data_AF-A0A7C5WU90-F1
#
_entry.id   AF-A0A7C5WU90-F1
#
_cell.length_a   1.000
_cell.length_b   1.000
_cell.length_c   1.000
_cell.angle_alpha   90.00
_cell.angle_beta   90.00
_cell.angle_gamma   90.00
#
_symmetry.space_group_name_H-M   'P 1'
#
loop_
_entity.id
_entity.type
_entity.pdbx_description
1 polymer ?
#
loop_
_entity_poly.entity_id
_entity_poly.type
_entity_poly.pdbx_seq_one_letter_code
_entity_poly.pdbx_strand_id
1 'polypeptide(L)' 'MPVDMAQFHQVFFEESEEGLDELEQGLLSLDVGAVDAEAINTIFRAAHSIK' A
#
# COMPACT_ATOMS: atom_id res chain seq x y z
N MET A 1 -24.37 14.10 -16.18
CA MET A 1 -24.21 12.93 -15.29
C MET A 1 -23.23 13.34 -14.20
N PRO A 2 -23.66 13.59 -12.95
CA PRO A 2 -22.71 13.79 -11.88
C PRO A 2 -21.87 12.51 -11.72
N VAL A 3 -20.56 12.67 -11.55
CA VAL A 3 -19.67 11.56 -11.20
C VAL A 3 -20.05 11.12 -9.79
N ASP A 4 -20.52 9.88 -9.64
CA ASP A 4 -20.77 9.32 -8.32
C ASP A 4 -19.43 8.97 -7.68
N MET A 5 -19.04 9.72 -6.66
CA MET A 5 -17.79 9.52 -5.94
C MET A 5 -17.82 8.28 -5.02
N ALA A 6 -19.01 7.77 -4.69
CA ALA A 6 -19.14 6.61 -3.82
C ALA A 6 -18.50 5.35 -4.42
N GLN A 7 -18.62 5.17 -5.75
CA GLN A 7 -17.99 4.03 -6.45
C GLN A 7 -16.46 4.12 -6.44
N PHE A 8 -15.89 5.33 -6.49
CA PHE A 8 -14.44 5.53 -6.44
C PHE A 8 -13.89 5.37 -5.04
N HIS A 9 -14.65 5.81 -4.02
CA HIS A 9 -14.29 5.56 -2.63
C HIS A 9 -14.28 4.08 -2.30
N GLN A 10 -15.26 3.31 -2.80
CA GLN A 10 -15.27 1.86 -2.58
C GLN A 10 -13.99 1.21 -3.11
N VAL A 11 -13.65 1.46 -4.38
CA VAL A 11 -12.43 0.90 -4.99
C VAL A 11 -11.18 1.40 -4.26
N PHE A 12 -11.11 2.68 -3.90
CA PHE A 12 -9.99 3.23 -3.15
C PHE A 12 -9.80 2.55 -1.79
N PHE A 13 -10.88 2.27 -1.05
CA PHE A 13 -10.78 1.59 0.24
C PHE A 13 -10.36 0.14 0.08
N GLU A 14 -10.91 -0.60 -0.89
CA GLU A 14 -10.50 -1.97 -1.19
C GLU A 14 -8.99 -2.02 -1.54
N GLU A 15 -8.51 -1.16 -2.45
CA GLU A 15 -7.09 -1.10 -2.82
C GLU A 15 -6.19 -0.61 -1.67
N SER A 16 -6.71 0.27 -0.81
CA SER A 16 -5.96 0.74 0.36
C SER A 16 -5.79 -0.34 1.42
N GLU A 17 -6.79 -1.20 1.63
CA GLU A 17 -6.70 -2.35 2.53
C GLU A 17 -5.62 -3.33 2.03
N GLU A 18 -5.61 -3.65 0.73
CA GLU A 18 -4.55 -4.48 0.13
C GLU A 18 -3.16 -3.85 0.28
N GLY A 19 -3.05 -2.54 0.02
CA GLY A 19 -1.78 -1.82 0.19
C GLY A 19 -1.31 -1.77 1.65
N LEU A 20 -2.22 -1.69 2.62
CA LEU A 20 -1.88 -1.73 4.04
C LEU A 20 -1.38 -3.11 4.48
N ASP A 21 -1.99 -4.18 3.98
CA ASP A 21 -1.54 -5.55 4.23
C ASP A 21 -0.12 -5.79 3.68
N GLU A 22 0.16 -5.34 2.45
CA GLU A 22 1.51 -5.40 1.86
C GLU A 22 2.53 -4.59 2.67
N LEU A 23 2.13 -3.40 3.13
CA LEU A 23 2.97 -2.52 3.94
C LEU A 23 3.30 -3.16 5.29
N GLU A 24 2.30 -3.73 5.98
CA GLU A 24 2.49 -4.42 7.26
C GLU A 24 3.43 -5.61 7.10
N GLN A 25 3.16 -6.50 6.14
CA GLN A 25 3.99 -7.68 5.90
C GLN A 25 5.42 -7.30 5.50
N GLY A 26 5.57 -6.28 4.64
CA GLY A 26 6.88 -5.76 4.25
C GLY A 26 7.67 -5.24 5.45
N LEU A 27 7.03 -4.49 6.36
CA LEU A 27 7.66 -4.00 7.58
C LEU A 27 8.02 -5.12 8.56
N LEU A 28 7.14 -6.12 8.73
CA LEU A 28 7.38 -7.26 9.63
C LEU A 28 8.52 -8.16 9.15
N SER A 29 8.72 -8.26 7.84
CA SER A 29 9.77 -9.07 7.21
C SER A 29 11.10 -8.32 7.01
N LEU A 30 11.13 -7.00 7.25
CA LEU A 30 12.30 -6.17 7.03
C LEU A 30 13.40 -6.46 8.06
N ASP A 31 14.56 -6.92 7.59
CA ASP A 31 15.77 -6.97 8.41
C ASP A 31 16.51 -5.63 8.38
N VAL A 32 16.52 -4.91 9.50
CA VAL A 32 17.18 -3.60 9.64
C VAL A 32 18.72 -3.73 9.58
N GLY A 33 19.28 -4.89 9.89
CA GLY A 33 20.72 -5.16 9.81
C GLY A 33 21.21 -5.51 8.41
N ALA A 34 20.30 -5.93 7.52
CA ALA A 34 20.59 -6.37 6.16
C ALA A 34 19.44 -6.00 5.22
N VAL A 35 19.15 -4.70 5.13
CA VAL A 35 18.02 -4.19 4.36
C VAL A 35 18.19 -4.48 2.87
N ASP A 36 17.22 -5.21 2.30
CA ASP A 36 17.07 -5.35 0.86
C ASP A 36 16.40 -4.11 0.25
N ALA A 37 16.97 -3.61 -0.85
CA ALA A 37 16.45 -2.46 -1.56
C ALA A 37 15.07 -2.73 -2.18
N GLU A 38 14.82 -3.97 -2.64
CA GLU A 38 13.52 -4.31 -3.22
C GLU A 38 12.43 -4.41 -2.16
N ALA A 39 12.76 -4.90 -0.97
CA ALA A 39 11.86 -4.86 0.19
C ALA A 39 11.44 -3.42 0.54
N ILE A 40 12.39 -2.48 0.64
CA ILE A 40 12.07 -1.06 0.88
C ILE A 40 11.25 -0.46 -0.27
N ASN A 41 11.59 -0.74 -1.53
CA ASN A 41 10.84 -0.21 -2.67
C ASN A 41 9.40 -0.71 -2.70
N THR A 42 9.17 -1.94 -2.24
CA THR A 42 7.82 -2.52 -2.13
C THR A 42 7.00 -1.80 -1.07
N ILE A 43 7.54 -1.63 0.14
CA ILE A 43 6.90 -0.87 1.23
C ILE A 43 6.60 0.58 0.79
N PHE A 44 7.56 1.22 0.10
CA PHE A 44 7.39 2.58 -0.40
C PHE A 44 6.27 2.68 -1.43
N ARG A 45 6.18 1.73 -2.38
CA ARG A 45 5.14 1.70 -3.40
C ARG A 45 3.76 1.53 -2.78
N ALA A 46 3.61 0.62 -1.82
CA ALA A 46 2.34 0.43 -1.10
C ALA A 46 1.87 1.73 -0.42
N ALA A 47 2.76 2.38 0.34
CA ALA A 47 2.44 3.67 0.97
C ALA A 47 2.14 4.78 -0.05
N HIS A 48 2.85 4.80 -1.18
CA HIS A 48 2.67 5.81 -2.21
C HIS A 48 1.35 5.64 -2.98
N SER A 49 0.90 4.41 -3.20
CA SER A 49 -0.37 4.13 -3.88
C SER A 49 -1.58 4.58 -3.08
N ILE A 50 -1.51 4.54 -1.75
CA ILE A 50 -2.56 5.01 -0.84
C ILE A 50 -2.63 6.55 -0.76
N LYS A 51 -1.49 7.23 -0.95
CA LYS A 51 -1.33 8.70 -0.77
C LYS A 51 -1.77 9.51 -2.00
#